data_AF-A0A9W8CYA4-F1
#
_entry.id   AF-A0A9W8CYA4-F1
#
_cell.length_a   1.000
_cell.length_b   1.000
_cell.length_c   1.000
_cell.angle_alpha   90.00
_cell.angle_beta   90.00
_cell.angle_gamma   90.00
#
_symmetry.space_group_name_H-M   'P 1'
#
loop_
_entity.id
_entity.type
_entity.pdbx_description
1 polymer ?
#
loop_
_entity_poly.entity_id
_entity_poly.type
_entity_poly.pdbx_seq_one_letter_code
_entity_poly.pdbx_strand_id
1 'polypeptide(L)'
;MRLALAKRACLAPPACGARGVHSTAAQLAGRNKANFKRHAVANRKAHSEIYETEEATFENDKSISDWEFDNHHTYGHLLLESIRDVRKYARQIKYELPALAEHARPFQPPPAHSVLRFERTVTMGEKFLAQDRKVVLRVTVSQLGLAGPELHKFILLAGARYNPETDELKMSEKREITSLLNKKRLADTLASLLAEAKKSDDAFADVPLDFSHHKYRPEPAFPGEWLPKPSKSCP
;
A
#
# COMPACT_ATOMS: atom_id res chain seq x y z
N MET A 1 -60.72 29.22 24.40
CA MET A 1 -59.34 29.33 24.88
C MET A 1 -58.43 29.51 23.67
N ARG A 2 -57.73 30.64 23.56
CA ARG A 2 -56.88 30.97 22.40
C ARG A 2 -55.58 30.16 22.47
N LEU A 3 -55.37 29.24 21.53
CA LEU A 3 -54.09 28.55 21.32
C LEU A 3 -53.20 29.41 20.43
N ALA A 4 -52.14 29.96 21.02
CA ALA A 4 -51.11 30.71 20.31
C ALA A 4 -50.14 29.76 19.61
N LEU A 5 -49.95 29.96 18.31
CA LEU A 5 -48.97 29.28 17.48
C LEU A 5 -47.57 29.85 17.81
N ALA A 6 -46.74 29.09 18.52
CA ALA A 6 -45.36 29.50 18.80
C ALA A 6 -44.46 29.24 17.59
N LYS A 7 -43.93 30.31 16.99
CA LYS A 7 -42.85 30.25 15.99
C LYS A 7 -41.58 29.72 16.64
N ARG A 8 -41.03 28.63 16.11
CA ARG A 8 -39.66 28.17 16.40
C ARG A 8 -38.67 29.21 15.89
N ALA A 9 -37.97 29.88 16.80
CA ALA A 9 -36.78 30.67 16.50
C ALA A 9 -35.56 29.74 16.51
N CYS A 10 -34.86 29.63 15.39
CA CYS A 10 -33.56 28.99 15.31
C CYS A 10 -32.55 29.85 16.10
N LEU A 11 -32.01 29.30 17.19
CA LEU A 11 -30.86 29.87 17.88
C LEU A 11 -29.60 29.54 17.07
N ALA A 12 -28.99 30.58 16.50
CA ALA A 12 -27.69 30.49 15.83
C ALA A 12 -26.58 30.18 16.85
N PRO A 13 -25.57 29.36 16.49
CA PRO A 13 -24.41 29.14 17.36
C PRO A 13 -23.59 30.44 17.52
N PRO A 14 -22.90 30.65 18.66
CA PRO A 14 -22.00 31.78 18.82
C PRO A 14 -20.92 31.74 17.72
N ALA A 15 -20.71 32.89 17.09
CA ALA A 15 -19.78 33.05 15.99
C ALA A 15 -18.39 32.53 16.39
N CYS A 16 -17.96 31.48 15.70
CA CYS A 16 -16.58 31.03 15.71
C CYS A 16 -15.73 32.16 15.14
N GLY A 17 -14.98 32.86 16.01
CA GLY A 17 -14.03 33.88 15.60
C GLY A 17 -12.95 33.22 14.75
N ALA A 18 -13.07 33.37 13.43
CA ALA A 18 -12.05 32.95 12.49
C ALA A 18 -10.76 33.71 12.81
N ARG A 19 -9.75 33.00 13.34
CA ARG A 19 -8.36 33.48 13.36
C ARG A 19 -7.84 33.47 11.92
N GLY A 20 -8.23 34.47 11.15
CA GLY A 20 -7.67 34.75 9.83
C GLY A 20 -6.33 35.46 9.99
N VAL A 21 -5.23 34.71 10.03
CA VAL A 21 -3.87 35.27 10.09
C VAL A 21 -3.30 35.56 8.68
N HIS A 22 -4.17 35.86 7.71
CA HIS A 22 -3.77 36.09 6.33
C HIS A 22 -4.60 37.21 5.67
N SER A 23 -4.46 38.44 6.16
CA SER A 23 -4.98 39.63 5.44
C SER A 23 -4.00 40.80 5.35
N THR A 24 -2.75 40.65 5.78
CA THR A 24 -1.82 41.79 5.90
C THR A 24 -0.84 41.96 4.73
N ALA A 25 -0.93 41.18 3.66
CA ALA A 25 -0.03 41.36 2.51
C ALA A 25 -0.49 42.46 1.53
N ALA A 26 -1.80 42.68 1.38
CA ALA A 26 -2.34 43.58 0.35
C ALA A 26 -2.37 45.07 0.75
N GLN A 27 -2.28 45.40 2.04
CA GLN A 27 -2.31 46.79 2.53
C GLN A 27 -0.94 47.50 2.57
N LEU A 28 0.15 46.81 2.20
CA LEU A 28 1.52 47.33 2.31
C LEU A 28 2.18 47.68 0.96
N ALA A 29 1.49 47.47 -0.16
CA ALA A 29 1.97 47.80 -1.50
C ALA A 29 1.87 49.31 -1.76
N GLY A 30 2.80 50.10 -1.20
CA GLY A 30 2.89 51.54 -1.48
C GLY A 30 3.75 52.37 -0.53
N ARG A 31 4.29 51.78 0.55
CA ARG A 31 5.10 52.53 1.53
C ARG A 31 6.59 52.23 1.35
N ASN A 32 7.41 53.29 1.27
CA ASN A 32 8.88 53.28 1.19
C ASN A 32 9.52 52.08 1.93
N LYS A 33 10.51 51.39 1.31
CA LYS A 33 11.19 50.20 1.88
C LYS A 33 11.71 50.39 3.32
N ALA A 34 12.01 51.62 3.74
CA ALA A 34 12.37 51.97 5.12
C ALA A 34 11.23 51.76 6.14
N ASN A 35 9.97 51.96 5.73
CA ASN A 35 8.79 51.79 6.58
C ASN A 35 8.37 50.33 6.73
N PHE A 36 8.64 49.47 5.74
CA PHE A 36 8.35 48.04 5.86
C PHE A 36 9.26 47.36 6.90
N LYS A 37 10.56 47.70 6.92
CA LYS A 37 11.48 47.21 7.96
C LYS A 37 11.04 47.66 9.36
N ARG A 38 10.64 48.93 9.52
CA ARG A 38 10.12 49.45 10.80
C ARG A 38 8.82 48.77 11.22
N HIS A 39 7.90 48.53 10.29
CA HIS A 39 6.64 47.85 10.56
C HIS A 39 6.85 46.37 10.91
N ALA A 40 7.75 45.67 10.22
CA ALA A 40 8.11 44.29 10.55
C ALA A 40 8.77 44.18 11.94
N VAL A 41 9.64 45.13 12.29
CA VAL A 41 10.24 45.20 13.64
C VAL A 41 9.18 45.50 14.70
N ALA A 42 8.27 46.44 14.44
CA ALA A 42 7.17 46.77 15.36
C ALA A 42 6.20 45.61 15.55
N ASN A 43 5.83 44.89 14.49
CA ASN A 43 4.96 43.71 14.59
C ASN A 43 5.66 42.54 15.30
N ARG A 44 6.97 42.36 15.08
CA ARG A 44 7.75 41.37 15.85
C ARG A 44 7.75 41.72 17.33
N LYS A 45 7.95 42.99 17.66
CA LYS A 45 7.93 43.48 19.05
C LYS A 45 6.55 43.33 19.69
N ALA A 46 5.48 43.65 18.97
CA ALA A 46 4.11 43.45 19.44
C ALA A 46 3.80 41.95 19.65
N HIS A 47 4.29 41.07 18.77
CA HIS A 47 4.14 39.62 18.97
C HIS A 47 4.94 39.12 20.18
N SER A 48 6.18 39.58 20.38
CA SER A 48 6.96 39.20 21.57
C SER A 48 6.30 39.70 22.85
N GLU A 49 5.79 40.93 22.85
CA GLU A 49 5.04 41.50 23.98
C GLU A 49 3.80 40.65 24.31
N ILE A 50 3.08 40.13 23.31
CA ILE A 50 1.95 39.21 23.54
C ILE A 50 2.43 37.94 24.24
N TYR A 51 3.47 37.27 23.73
CA TYR A 51 4.02 36.07 24.37
C TYR A 51 4.50 36.34 25.79
N GLU A 52 5.20 37.46 26.02
CA GLU A 52 5.67 37.89 27.35
C GLU A 52 4.49 38.16 28.30
N THR A 53 3.40 38.78 27.83
CA THR A 53 2.20 39.00 28.65
C THR A 53 1.46 37.70 28.95
N GLU A 54 1.36 36.79 27.98
CA GLU A 54 0.74 35.47 28.16
C GLU A 54 1.56 34.63 29.17
N GLU A 55 2.89 34.62 29.05
CA GLU A 55 3.80 33.98 30.01
C GLU A 55 3.65 34.60 31.41
N ALA A 56 3.65 35.93 31.53
CA ALA A 56 3.47 36.59 32.81
C ALA A 56 2.10 36.31 33.45
N THR A 57 1.04 36.14 32.65
CA THR A 57 -0.26 35.70 33.18
C THR A 57 -0.25 34.25 33.63
N PHE A 58 0.48 33.37 32.94
CA PHE A 58 0.62 31.96 33.32
C PHE A 58 1.45 31.78 34.59
N GLU A 59 2.56 32.51 34.72
CA GLU A 59 3.43 32.48 35.91
C GLU A 59 2.76 33.04 37.17
N ASN A 60 1.84 34.00 37.00
CA ASN A 60 1.10 34.62 38.12
C ASN A 60 -0.27 33.98 38.37
N ASP A 61 -0.63 32.93 37.64
CA ASP A 61 -1.90 32.23 37.84
C ASP A 61 -1.86 31.39 39.12
N LYS A 62 -2.35 31.97 40.21
CA LYS A 62 -2.46 31.31 41.53
C LYS A 62 -3.49 30.17 41.57
N SER A 63 -4.21 29.91 40.47
CA SER A 63 -5.06 28.72 40.35
C SER A 63 -4.26 27.46 40.05
N ILE A 64 -3.02 27.61 39.57
CA ILE A 64 -2.07 26.52 39.36
C ILE A 64 -1.36 26.26 40.70
N SER A 65 -1.39 25.02 41.15
CA SER A 65 -0.68 24.60 42.36
C SER A 65 0.83 24.63 42.14
N ASP A 66 1.59 24.82 43.21
CA ASP A 66 3.05 24.73 43.19
C ASP A 66 3.50 23.34 42.70
N TRP A 67 4.69 23.29 42.12
CA TRP A 67 5.23 22.07 41.54
C TRP A 67 5.76 21.08 42.61
N GLU A 68 5.08 19.93 42.78
CA GLU A 68 5.41 18.91 43.79
C GLU A 68 6.37 17.79 43.34
N PHE A 69 6.94 17.86 42.13
CA PHE A 69 7.83 16.81 41.58
C PHE A 69 7.18 15.42 41.37
N ASP A 70 5.85 15.35 41.20
CA ASP A 70 5.08 14.10 41.13
C ASP A 70 4.78 13.58 39.69
N ASN A 71 5.29 14.28 38.69
CA ASN A 71 4.95 14.12 37.27
C ASN A 71 6.17 14.36 36.35
N HIS A 72 6.11 13.88 35.11
CA HIS A 72 7.14 14.11 34.10
C HIS A 72 6.67 15.10 33.03
N HIS A 73 7.64 15.74 32.35
CA HIS A 73 7.37 16.51 31.14
C HIS A 73 6.83 15.61 30.01
N THR A 74 6.24 16.21 28.97
CA THR A 74 5.62 15.48 27.85
C THR A 74 6.52 14.40 27.24
N TYR A 75 7.81 14.70 26.99
CA TYR A 75 8.74 13.69 26.47
C TYR A 75 8.97 12.49 27.41
N GLY A 76 8.87 12.69 28.73
CA GLY A 76 8.99 11.62 29.71
C GLY A 76 7.80 10.68 29.64
N HIS A 77 6.59 11.22 29.49
CA HIS A 77 5.39 10.40 29.25
C HIS A 77 5.47 9.62 27.95
N LEU A 78 5.92 10.24 26.86
CA LEU A 78 6.13 9.54 25.57
C LEU A 78 7.12 8.38 25.70
N LEU A 79 8.21 8.57 26.46
CA LEU A 79 9.16 7.50 26.74
C LEU A 79 8.51 6.37 27.55
N LEU A 80 7.78 6.71 28.61
CA LEU A 80 7.07 5.72 29.44
C LEU A 80 6.02 4.94 28.66
N GLU A 81 5.28 5.60 27.75
CA GLU A 81 4.35 4.94 26.82
C GLU A 81 5.07 3.96 25.91
N SER A 82 6.20 4.35 25.31
CA SER A 82 6.99 3.43 24.46
C SER A 82 7.44 2.18 25.24
N ILE A 83 7.83 2.34 26.51
CA ILE A 83 8.21 1.22 27.39
C ILE A 83 7.00 0.33 27.69
N ARG A 84 5.82 0.91 27.92
CA ARG A 84 4.57 0.15 28.15
C ARG A 84 4.19 -0.66 26.92
N ASP A 85 4.35 -0.11 25.72
CA ASP A 85 4.10 -0.82 24.46
C ASP A 85 5.05 -2.00 24.26
N VAL A 86 6.35 -1.81 24.48
CA VAL A 86 7.32 -2.91 24.42
C VAL A 86 6.95 -4.02 25.41
N ARG A 87 6.59 -3.66 26.65
CA ARG A 87 6.18 -4.62 27.68
C ARG A 87 4.87 -5.34 27.31
N LYS A 88 3.94 -4.65 26.66
CA LYS A 88 2.72 -5.25 26.12
C LYS A 88 3.07 -6.34 25.11
N TYR A 89 3.88 -6.04 24.10
CA TYR A 89 4.30 -7.05 23.11
C TYR A 89 5.10 -8.20 23.73
N ALA A 90 6.00 -7.93 24.68
CA ALA A 90 6.73 -8.99 25.39
C ALA A 90 5.79 -9.95 26.15
N ARG A 91 4.71 -9.44 26.73
CA ARG A 91 3.66 -10.26 27.36
C ARG A 91 2.94 -11.11 26.32
N GLN A 92 2.56 -10.55 25.18
CA GLN A 92 1.90 -11.30 24.10
C GLN A 92 2.80 -12.43 23.57
N ILE A 93 4.10 -12.16 23.39
CA ILE A 93 5.07 -13.18 22.99
C ILE A 93 5.11 -14.35 23.97
N LYS A 94 5.10 -14.05 25.27
CA LYS A 94 5.23 -15.08 26.31
C LYS A 94 3.96 -15.90 26.51
N TYR A 95 2.78 -15.27 26.45
CA TYR A 95 1.53 -15.91 26.86
C TYR A 95 0.57 -16.19 25.71
N GLU A 96 0.55 -15.38 24.64
CA GLU A 96 -0.40 -15.53 23.53
C GLU A 96 0.22 -16.31 22.36
N LEU A 97 1.47 -16.06 21.98
CA LEU A 97 2.09 -16.74 20.84
C LEU A 97 2.20 -18.27 20.99
N PRO A 98 2.50 -18.85 22.16
CA PRO A 98 2.51 -20.30 22.31
C PRO A 98 1.15 -20.93 22.06
N ALA A 99 0.05 -20.24 22.39
CA ALA A 99 -1.30 -20.72 22.11
C ALA A 99 -1.61 -20.75 20.61
N LEU A 100 -1.00 -19.87 19.79
CA LEU A 100 -1.16 -19.90 18.34
C LEU A 100 -0.54 -21.14 17.69
N ALA A 101 0.42 -21.80 18.36
CA ALA A 101 1.02 -23.03 17.85
C ALA A 101 0.00 -24.17 17.72
N GLU A 102 -1.06 -24.17 18.54
CA GLU A 102 -2.15 -25.16 18.47
C GLU A 102 -2.95 -25.06 17.16
N HIS A 103 -2.95 -23.90 16.52
CA HIS A 103 -3.66 -23.67 15.26
C HIS A 103 -2.76 -23.77 14.02
N ALA A 104 -1.46 -24.08 14.22
CA ALA A 104 -0.52 -24.25 13.12
C ALA A 104 -0.86 -25.50 12.29
N ARG A 105 -0.83 -25.35 10.96
CA ARG A 105 -1.00 -26.45 10.01
C ARG A 105 0.33 -26.63 9.25
N PRO A 106 0.87 -27.85 9.14
CA PRO A 106 2.09 -28.07 8.38
C PRO A 106 1.87 -27.76 6.90
N PHE A 107 2.89 -27.22 6.25
CA PHE A 107 2.84 -26.97 4.81
C PHE A 107 2.79 -28.30 4.05
N GLN A 108 1.77 -28.46 3.21
CA GLN A 108 1.67 -29.58 2.27
C GLN A 108 1.91 -29.03 0.86
N PRO A 109 2.90 -29.57 0.12
CA PRO A 109 3.15 -29.10 -1.24
C PRO A 109 1.92 -29.37 -2.13
N PRO A 110 1.66 -28.50 -3.10
CA PRO A 110 0.55 -28.69 -4.02
C PRO A 110 0.75 -29.99 -4.83
N PRO A 111 -0.30 -30.79 -5.03
CA PRO A 111 -0.22 -31.99 -5.85
C PRO A 111 0.01 -31.65 -7.33
N ALA A 112 0.54 -32.61 -8.10
CA ALA A 112 0.89 -32.40 -9.51
C ALA A 112 -0.29 -31.98 -10.41
N HIS A 113 -1.53 -32.31 -10.04
CA HIS A 113 -2.73 -31.89 -10.78
C HIS A 113 -3.11 -30.42 -10.56
N SER A 114 -2.58 -29.77 -9.52
CA SER A 114 -2.83 -28.35 -9.25
C SER A 114 -1.83 -27.46 -10.01
N VAL A 115 -2.09 -27.29 -11.31
CA VAL A 115 -1.23 -26.53 -12.23
C VAL A 115 -1.42 -25.01 -12.12
N LEU A 116 -2.60 -24.57 -11.67
CA LEU A 116 -2.97 -23.15 -11.69
C LEU A 116 -2.47 -22.40 -10.45
N ARG A 117 -1.79 -21.27 -10.65
CA ARG A 117 -1.34 -20.37 -9.59
C ARG A 117 -2.09 -19.04 -9.66
N PHE A 118 -2.87 -18.74 -8.62
CA PHE A 118 -3.57 -17.46 -8.49
C PHE A 118 -2.88 -16.57 -7.46
N GLU A 119 -2.53 -15.35 -7.88
CA GLU A 119 -1.99 -14.31 -7.02
C GLU A 119 -3.06 -13.26 -6.75
N ARG A 120 -3.23 -12.89 -5.48
CA ARG A 120 -4.09 -11.80 -5.03
C ARG A 120 -3.32 -10.90 -4.09
N THR A 121 -3.54 -9.60 -4.18
CA THR A 121 -3.05 -8.62 -3.21
C THR A 121 -4.19 -8.27 -2.27
N VAL A 122 -3.90 -8.18 -0.98
CA VAL A 122 -4.85 -7.69 0.02
C VAL A 122 -4.13 -6.66 0.87
N THR A 123 -4.61 -5.44 0.84
CA THR A 123 -4.07 -4.35 1.65
C THR A 123 -4.80 -4.32 2.99
N MET A 124 -4.05 -4.39 4.09
CA MET A 124 -4.65 -4.41 5.42
C MET A 124 -4.93 -2.98 5.90
N GLY A 125 -6.11 -2.73 6.47
CA GLY A 125 -6.50 -1.45 7.07
C GLY A 125 -7.43 -0.59 6.19
N GLU A 126 -7.23 -0.59 4.87
CA GLU A 126 -8.08 0.14 3.94
C GLU A 126 -9.11 -0.80 3.29
N LYS A 127 -10.37 -0.36 3.26
CA LYS A 127 -11.45 -1.13 2.63
C LYS A 127 -11.64 -0.68 1.19
N PHE A 128 -11.87 -1.65 0.29
CA PHE A 128 -12.32 -1.45 -1.09
C PHE A 128 -11.33 -0.78 -2.06
N LEU A 129 -10.03 -0.94 -1.83
CA LEU A 129 -9.02 -0.53 -2.80
C LEU A 129 -9.22 -1.23 -4.15
N ALA A 130 -9.03 -0.47 -5.24
CA ALA A 130 -9.19 -1.00 -6.59
C ALA A 130 -8.13 -2.09 -6.90
N GLN A 131 -6.98 -2.01 -6.27
CA GLN A 131 -5.86 -2.95 -6.39
C GLN A 131 -6.24 -4.34 -5.85
N ASP A 132 -6.99 -4.41 -4.75
CA ASP A 132 -7.35 -5.67 -4.09
C ASP A 132 -8.35 -6.51 -4.90
N ARG A 133 -8.99 -5.91 -5.91
CA ARG A 133 -9.89 -6.61 -6.84
C ARG A 133 -9.12 -7.41 -7.88
N LYS A 134 -7.90 -6.98 -8.22
CA LYS A 134 -7.09 -7.59 -9.27
C LYS A 134 -6.66 -8.99 -8.87
N VAL A 135 -6.84 -9.94 -9.77
CA VAL A 135 -6.31 -11.29 -9.65
C VAL A 135 -5.38 -11.56 -10.83
N VAL A 136 -4.26 -12.22 -10.57
CA VAL A 136 -3.33 -12.67 -11.60
C VAL A 136 -3.31 -14.20 -11.61
N LEU A 137 -3.42 -14.78 -12.79
CA LEU A 137 -3.28 -16.20 -13.05
C LEU A 137 -1.95 -16.44 -13.76
N ARG A 138 -1.17 -17.38 -13.22
CA ARG A 138 0.04 -17.93 -13.81
C ARG A 138 -0.12 -19.42 -14.02
N VAL A 139 0.27 -19.88 -15.20
CA VAL A 139 0.15 -21.27 -15.63
C VAL A 139 1.38 -21.63 -16.44
N THR A 140 2.04 -22.75 -16.13
CA THR A 140 3.09 -23.30 -16.98
C THR A 140 2.45 -24.08 -18.13
N VAL A 141 2.77 -23.74 -19.37
CA VAL A 141 2.08 -24.31 -20.55
C VAL A 141 2.38 -25.79 -20.70
N SER A 142 3.62 -26.21 -20.44
CA SER A 142 4.03 -27.63 -20.45
C SER A 142 3.20 -28.52 -19.52
N GLN A 143 2.66 -27.97 -18.43
CA GLN A 143 1.87 -28.73 -17.44
C GLN A 143 0.39 -28.91 -17.86
N LEU A 144 -0.07 -28.24 -18.92
CA LEU A 144 -1.45 -28.32 -19.40
C LEU A 144 -1.74 -29.63 -20.19
N GLY A 145 -0.71 -30.39 -20.54
CA GLY A 145 -0.86 -31.66 -21.27
C GLY A 145 -1.34 -31.51 -22.72
N LEU A 146 -1.07 -30.37 -23.35
CA LEU A 146 -1.35 -30.12 -24.77
C LEU A 146 -0.20 -30.64 -25.64
N ALA A 147 -0.50 -31.25 -26.78
CA ALA A 147 0.51 -31.84 -27.67
C ALA A 147 0.54 -31.16 -29.05
N GLY A 148 1.75 -31.01 -29.61
CA GLY A 148 2.01 -30.62 -31.01
C GLY A 148 1.13 -29.48 -31.54
N PRO A 149 0.14 -29.77 -32.40
CA PRO A 149 -0.71 -28.75 -33.02
C PRO A 149 -1.61 -28.00 -32.00
N GLU A 150 -2.10 -28.67 -30.96
CA GLU A 150 -2.94 -28.03 -29.93
C GLU A 150 -2.14 -27.03 -29.10
N LEU A 151 -0.89 -27.39 -28.76
CA LEU A 151 0.02 -26.51 -28.03
C LEU A 151 0.40 -25.30 -28.88
N HIS A 152 0.73 -25.53 -30.15
CA HIS A 152 1.03 -24.46 -31.10
C HIS A 152 -0.13 -23.46 -31.19
N LYS A 153 -1.34 -23.96 -31.41
CA LYS A 153 -2.58 -23.16 -31.44
C LYS A 153 -2.82 -22.42 -30.13
N PHE A 154 -2.59 -23.07 -28.99
CA PHE A 154 -2.75 -22.44 -27.68
C PHE A 154 -1.80 -21.25 -27.49
N ILE A 155 -0.53 -21.39 -27.89
CA ILE A 155 0.45 -20.30 -27.80
C ILE A 155 0.07 -19.14 -28.72
N LEU A 156 -0.39 -19.43 -29.94
CA LEU A 156 -0.90 -18.40 -30.86
C LEU A 156 -2.09 -17.62 -30.25
N LEU A 157 -3.05 -18.32 -29.66
CA LEU A 157 -4.22 -17.70 -29.00
C LEU A 157 -3.82 -16.90 -27.75
N ALA A 158 -2.79 -17.34 -27.02
CA ALA A 158 -2.26 -16.62 -25.87
C ALA A 158 -1.56 -15.30 -26.26
N GLY A 159 -0.87 -15.29 -27.41
CA GLY A 159 -0.15 -14.13 -27.93
C GLY A 159 0.85 -13.56 -26.91
N ALA A 160 0.80 -12.24 -26.71
CA ALA A 160 1.73 -11.52 -25.82
C ALA A 160 1.63 -11.91 -24.32
N ARG A 161 0.67 -12.74 -23.93
CA ARG A 161 0.51 -13.23 -22.55
C ARG A 161 1.43 -14.40 -22.23
N TYR A 162 1.92 -15.10 -23.26
CA TYR A 162 2.87 -16.20 -23.12
C TYR A 162 4.31 -15.66 -23.07
N ASN A 163 5.08 -16.13 -22.10
CA ASN A 163 6.52 -15.86 -22.04
C ASN A 163 7.29 -17.08 -22.55
N PRO A 164 8.02 -16.98 -23.69
CA PRO A 164 8.78 -18.10 -24.26
C PRO A 164 10.00 -18.50 -23.42
N GLU A 165 10.53 -17.60 -22.57
CA GLU A 165 11.73 -17.91 -21.78
C GLU A 165 11.41 -18.76 -20.54
N THR A 166 10.28 -18.50 -19.89
CA THR A 166 9.88 -19.20 -18.67
C THR A 166 8.80 -20.26 -18.89
N ASP A 167 8.29 -20.39 -20.12
CA ASP A 167 7.13 -21.22 -20.47
C ASP A 167 5.88 -20.91 -19.61
N GLU A 168 5.70 -19.64 -19.22
CA GLU A 168 4.60 -19.20 -18.37
C GLU A 168 3.58 -18.38 -19.16
N LEU A 169 2.32 -18.76 -19.06
CA LEU A 169 1.17 -17.93 -19.41
C LEU A 169 0.79 -17.05 -18.22
N LYS A 170 0.81 -15.73 -18.40
CA LYS A 170 0.40 -14.77 -17.38
C LYS A 170 -0.75 -13.90 -17.86
N MET A 171 -1.87 -13.94 -17.13
CA MET A 171 -3.02 -13.06 -17.40
C MET A 171 -3.62 -12.53 -16.10
N SER A 172 -4.21 -11.34 -16.16
CA SER A 172 -4.79 -10.70 -14.99
C SER A 172 -6.13 -10.07 -15.32
N GLU A 173 -7.04 -10.12 -14.36
CA GLU A 173 -8.39 -9.57 -14.50
C GLU A 173 -8.70 -8.65 -13.32
N LYS A 174 -9.35 -7.54 -13.61
CA LYS A 174 -9.71 -6.49 -12.63
C LYS A 174 -11.02 -5.77 -12.94
N ARG A 175 -11.78 -6.24 -13.93
CA ARG A 175 -13.03 -5.61 -14.37
C ARG A 175 -14.13 -5.70 -13.31
N GLU A 176 -14.16 -6.81 -12.57
CA GLU A 176 -15.24 -7.09 -11.62
C GLU A 176 -15.02 -6.43 -10.27
N ILE A 177 -16.14 -6.23 -9.58
CA ILE A 177 -16.18 -5.58 -8.26
C ILE A 177 -15.44 -6.41 -7.20
N THR A 178 -15.53 -7.74 -7.28
CA THR A 178 -14.94 -8.66 -6.29
C THR A 178 -13.81 -9.49 -6.91
N SER A 179 -12.76 -9.74 -6.12
CA SER A 179 -11.63 -10.57 -6.53
C SER A 179 -12.05 -12.01 -6.83
N LEU A 180 -13.06 -12.54 -6.13
CA LEU A 180 -13.61 -13.87 -6.40
C LEU A 180 -14.24 -13.96 -7.79
N LEU A 181 -14.97 -12.92 -8.22
CA LEU A 181 -15.56 -12.90 -9.55
C LEU A 181 -14.49 -12.75 -10.63
N ASN A 182 -13.47 -11.91 -10.41
CA ASN A 182 -12.30 -11.82 -11.29
C ASN A 182 -11.55 -13.16 -11.40
N LYS A 183 -11.38 -13.89 -10.29
CA LYS A 183 -10.80 -15.24 -10.29
C LYS A 183 -11.63 -16.22 -11.14
N LYS A 184 -12.96 -16.18 -11.00
CA LYS A 184 -13.86 -17.02 -11.81
C LYS A 184 -13.74 -16.69 -13.29
N ARG A 185 -13.78 -15.40 -13.67
CA ARG A 185 -13.62 -15.00 -15.08
C ARG A 185 -12.27 -15.43 -15.66
N LEU A 186 -11.19 -15.40 -14.87
CA LEU A 186 -9.89 -15.94 -15.29
C LEU A 186 -9.93 -17.46 -15.52
N ALA A 187 -10.63 -18.21 -14.68
CA ALA A 187 -10.82 -19.63 -14.88
C ALA A 187 -11.65 -19.93 -16.14
N ASP A 188 -12.76 -19.20 -16.33
CA ASP A 188 -13.64 -19.35 -17.50
C ASP A 188 -12.88 -19.02 -18.79
N THR A 189 -12.10 -17.94 -18.81
CA THR A 189 -11.28 -17.56 -19.98
C THR A 189 -10.19 -18.57 -20.29
N LEU A 190 -9.51 -19.13 -19.27
CA LEU A 190 -8.56 -20.22 -19.49
C LEU A 190 -9.26 -21.47 -20.05
N ALA A 191 -10.43 -21.83 -19.51
CA ALA A 191 -11.21 -22.96 -20.00
C ALA A 191 -11.65 -22.75 -21.46
N SER A 192 -12.07 -21.54 -21.83
CA SER A 192 -12.35 -21.19 -23.22
C SER A 192 -11.10 -21.33 -24.11
N LEU A 193 -9.94 -20.82 -23.68
CA LEU A 193 -8.69 -20.98 -24.44
C LEU A 193 -8.31 -22.45 -24.64
N LEU A 194 -8.46 -23.28 -23.61
CA LEU A 194 -8.21 -24.72 -23.69
C LEU A 194 -9.21 -25.43 -24.61
N ALA A 195 -10.48 -25.03 -24.57
CA ALA A 195 -11.50 -25.56 -25.47
C ALA A 195 -11.17 -25.20 -26.92
N GLU A 196 -10.84 -23.94 -27.21
CA GLU A 196 -10.45 -23.50 -28.56
C GLU A 196 -9.20 -24.22 -29.06
N ALA A 197 -8.19 -24.41 -28.21
CA ALA A 197 -6.96 -25.12 -28.57
C ALA A 197 -7.20 -26.58 -28.98
N LYS A 198 -8.19 -27.24 -28.37
CA LYS A 198 -8.56 -28.64 -28.67
C LYS A 198 -9.54 -28.80 -29.84
N LYS A 199 -10.13 -27.72 -30.34
CA LYS A 199 -11.01 -27.80 -31.53
C LYS A 199 -10.19 -28.15 -32.76
N SER A 200 -10.65 -29.17 -33.49
CA SER A 200 -10.02 -29.70 -34.70
C SER A 200 -10.28 -28.90 -35.98
N ASP A 201 -11.12 -27.86 -35.92
CA ASP A 201 -11.58 -27.14 -37.11
C ASP A 201 -10.44 -26.46 -37.88
N ASP A 202 -9.56 -25.78 -37.14
CA ASP A 202 -8.40 -25.06 -37.66
C ASP A 202 -7.19 -25.26 -36.74
N ALA A 203 -6.10 -25.80 -37.28
CA ALA A 203 -4.87 -26.11 -36.55
C ALA A 203 -3.85 -24.96 -36.54
N PHE A 204 -4.07 -23.90 -37.33
CA PHE A 204 -3.15 -22.76 -37.48
C PHE A 204 -1.69 -23.16 -37.75
N ALA A 205 -1.47 -24.24 -38.52
CA ALA A 205 -0.12 -24.77 -38.78
C ALA A 205 0.70 -23.89 -39.75
N ASP A 206 0.03 -23.02 -40.49
CA ASP A 206 0.58 -22.06 -41.45
C ASP A 206 1.08 -20.77 -40.79
N VAL A 207 0.61 -20.44 -39.59
CA VAL A 207 0.97 -19.22 -38.86
C VAL A 207 2.17 -19.49 -37.94
N PRO A 208 3.33 -18.82 -38.12
CA PRO A 208 4.46 -18.98 -37.23
C PRO A 208 4.21 -18.35 -35.85
N LEU A 209 4.86 -18.88 -34.81
CA LEU A 209 4.85 -18.29 -33.47
C LEU A 209 5.59 -16.95 -33.47
N ASP A 210 4.91 -15.89 -33.04
CA ASP A 210 5.51 -14.57 -32.84
C ASP A 210 5.93 -14.37 -31.37
N PHE A 211 7.21 -14.04 -31.17
CA PHE A 211 7.81 -13.75 -29.87
C PHE A 211 8.36 -12.32 -29.76
N SER A 212 7.99 -11.43 -30.69
CA SER A 212 8.45 -10.03 -30.75
C SER A 212 8.15 -9.23 -29.48
N HIS A 213 7.11 -9.58 -28.73
CA HIS A 213 6.77 -8.93 -27.46
C HIS A 213 7.77 -9.22 -26.34
N HIS A 214 8.48 -10.35 -26.41
CA HIS A 214 9.45 -10.75 -25.39
C HIS A 214 10.85 -10.26 -25.75
N LYS A 215 11.46 -9.49 -24.84
CA LYS A 215 12.84 -9.03 -25.00
C LYS A 215 13.75 -9.87 -24.13
N TYR A 216 14.48 -10.79 -24.76
CA TYR A 216 15.48 -11.59 -24.06
C TYR A 216 16.57 -10.69 -23.50
N ARG A 217 16.85 -10.85 -22.20
CA ARG A 217 17.95 -10.16 -21.52
C ARG A 217 19.04 -11.21 -21.21
N PRO A 218 20.15 -11.24 -21.96
CA PRO A 218 21.24 -12.15 -21.64
C PRO A 218 21.83 -11.78 -20.28
N GLU A 219 21.91 -12.75 -19.37
CA GLU A 219 22.63 -12.61 -18.11
C GLU A 219 24.09 -13.01 -18.34
N PRO A 220 25.05 -12.07 -18.24
CA PRO A 220 26.45 -12.41 -18.42
C PRO A 220 26.93 -13.30 -17.27
N ALA A 221 27.39 -14.50 -17.59
CA ALA A 221 28.03 -15.38 -16.63
C ALA A 221 29.51 -15.00 -16.42
N PHE A 222 30.02 -15.22 -15.21
CA PHE A 222 31.44 -15.07 -14.95
C PHE A 222 32.24 -16.10 -15.79
N PRO A 223 33.26 -15.68 -16.56
CA PRO A 223 34.06 -16.61 -17.34
C PRO A 223 34.72 -17.64 -16.44
N GLY A 224 34.43 -18.93 -16.68
CA GLY A 224 35.01 -20.03 -15.91
C GLY A 224 36.54 -20.09 -15.99
N GLU A 225 37.12 -19.55 -17.06
CA GLU A 225 38.57 -19.47 -17.27
C GLU A 225 39.28 -18.58 -16.24
N TRP A 226 38.57 -17.62 -15.64
CA TRP A 226 39.10 -16.73 -14.61
C TRP A 226 39.00 -17.33 -13.21
N LEU A 227 38.34 -18.48 -13.06
CA LEU A 227 38.34 -19.20 -11.80
C LEU A 227 39.76 -19.69 -11.50
N PRO A 228 40.24 -19.53 -10.26
CA PRO A 228 41.53 -20.07 -9.89
C PRO A 228 41.50 -21.59 -10.09
N LYS A 229 42.51 -22.12 -10.78
CA LYS A 229 42.67 -23.56 -10.95
C LYS A 229 42.72 -24.20 -9.56
N PRO A 230 41.97 -25.29 -9.30
CA PRO A 230 42.02 -25.94 -8.00
C PRO A 230 43.47 -26.31 -7.69
N SER A 231 43.97 -25.84 -6.54
CA SER A 231 45.27 -26.28 -6.04
C SER A 231 45.22 -27.80 -5.90
N LYS A 232 46.25 -28.51 -6.37
CA LYS A 232 46.34 -29.96 -6.17
C LYS A 232 46.19 -30.19 -4.67
N SER A 233 45.14 -30.90 -4.25
CA SER A 233 44.96 -31.31 -2.86
C SER A 233 46.28 -31.90 -2.37
N CYS A 234 46.86 -31.32 -1.32
CA CYS A 234 48.00 -31.95 -0.65
C CYS A 234 47.59 -33.39 -0.26
N PRO A 235 48.48 -34.38 -0.45
CA PRO A 235 48.25 -35.76 -0.01
C PRO A 235 48.04 -35.85 1.50
#